data_AF-A0A367AF94-F1
#
_entry.id   AF-A0A367AF94-F1
#
_cell.length_a   1.000
_cell.length_b   1.000
_cell.length_c   1.000
_cell.angle_alpha   90.00
_cell.angle_beta   90.00
_cell.angle_gamma   90.00
#
_symmetry.space_group_name_H-M   'P 1'
#
loop_
_entity.id
_entity.type
_entity.pdbx_description
1 polymer ?
#
loop_
_entity_poly.entity_id
_entity_poly.type
_entity_poly.pdbx_seq_one_letter_code
_entity_poly.pdbx_strand_id
1 'polypeptide(L)'
;MSSSESSETSAMPMSDEPFGAGCSAVPADGEGSFTGMTDDPVGTAASNNPALSTLVSAVSAAGLVDSLNTAEDITVLAPANPAFEAVPADALNGLLADQAQLTAVLTHHVIEGRLAPDELAGTHTTLNGDEVTVEGSGEDFSVAAEGTVLGTSEASVICGNVQTANATVYIIDQVLTPPAA
;
A
#
# COMPACT_ATOMS: atom_id res chain seq x y z
N MET A 1 -34.18 26.88 -25.64
CA MET A 1 -34.40 26.81 -24.18
C MET A 1 -34.16 25.37 -23.77
N SER A 2 -33.22 25.18 -22.82
CA SER A 2 -33.10 24.06 -21.88
C SER A 2 -33.02 22.62 -22.40
N SER A 3 -32.30 21.68 -21.80
CA SER A 3 -31.28 21.61 -20.74
C SER A 3 -30.96 20.11 -20.61
N SER A 4 -29.75 19.82 -20.09
CA SER A 4 -29.39 18.67 -19.25
C SER A 4 -29.10 17.29 -19.86
N GLU A 5 -27.83 16.92 -19.68
CA GLU A 5 -27.30 15.67 -19.11
C GLU A 5 -27.92 14.34 -19.53
N SER A 6 -27.09 13.49 -20.14
CA SER A 6 -27.04 12.07 -19.80
C SER A 6 -25.67 11.52 -20.16
N SER A 7 -25.05 10.92 -19.15
CA SER A 7 -23.80 10.17 -19.13
C SER A 7 -23.66 9.24 -20.33
N GLU A 8 -22.59 9.40 -21.10
CA GLU A 8 -22.10 8.35 -21.99
C GLU A 8 -20.80 7.81 -21.41
N THR A 9 -20.96 6.71 -20.67
CA THR A 9 -20.11 5.51 -20.70
C THR A 9 -18.85 5.65 -21.56
N SER A 10 -17.74 6.03 -20.93
CA SER A 10 -16.45 5.56 -21.42
C SER A 10 -16.14 4.33 -20.63
N ALA A 11 -16.42 3.16 -21.22
CA ALA A 11 -15.89 1.90 -20.77
C ALA A 11 -14.36 2.05 -20.61
N MET A 12 -13.92 2.16 -19.37
CA MET A 12 -12.51 1.96 -19.03
C MET A 12 -12.28 0.44 -19.00
N PRO A 13 -11.10 -0.04 -19.41
CA PRO A 13 -10.83 -1.48 -19.49
C PRO A 13 -11.07 -2.13 -18.12
N MET A 14 -11.98 -3.11 -18.06
CA MET A 14 -12.35 -3.88 -16.86
C MET A 14 -11.25 -4.86 -16.42
N SER A 15 -10.00 -4.41 -16.39
CA SER A 15 -8.83 -5.22 -15.99
C SER A 15 -7.82 -4.43 -15.14
N ASP A 16 -8.09 -3.15 -14.88
CA ASP A 16 -7.22 -2.24 -14.12
C ASP A 16 -7.87 -1.76 -12.81
N GLU A 17 -9.04 -2.29 -12.44
CA GLU A 17 -9.72 -1.90 -11.21
C GLU A 17 -9.09 -2.55 -9.97
N PRO A 18 -9.00 -1.82 -8.85
CA PRO A 18 -8.54 -2.36 -7.59
C PRO A 18 -9.51 -3.41 -7.08
N PHE A 19 -9.00 -4.52 -6.56
CA PHE A 19 -9.80 -5.66 -6.10
C PHE A 19 -9.67 -5.83 -4.58
N GLY A 20 -10.70 -6.39 -3.95
CA GLY A 20 -10.69 -6.74 -2.54
C GLY A 20 -11.79 -6.05 -1.71
N ALA A 21 -12.28 -6.74 -0.68
CA ALA A 21 -13.38 -6.28 0.16
C ALA A 21 -13.05 -4.99 0.95
N GLY A 22 -11.76 -4.76 1.20
CA GLY A 22 -11.23 -3.56 1.87
C GLY A 22 -11.09 -2.34 0.97
N CYS A 23 -11.32 -2.44 -0.34
CA CYS A 23 -11.34 -1.25 -1.22
C CYS A 23 -12.45 -0.26 -0.83
N SER A 24 -13.44 -0.71 -0.05
CA SER A 24 -14.43 0.14 0.62
C SER A 24 -13.82 1.19 1.57
N ALA A 25 -12.60 0.95 2.08
CA ALA A 25 -11.88 1.90 2.94
C ALA A 25 -11.24 3.05 2.15
N VAL A 26 -11.08 2.89 0.84
CA VAL A 26 -10.63 3.94 -0.07
C VAL A 26 -11.87 4.69 -0.57
N PRO A 27 -11.88 6.04 -0.53
CA PRO A 27 -13.00 6.80 -1.06
C PRO A 27 -13.17 6.55 -2.56
N ALA A 28 -14.41 6.30 -3.00
CA ALA A 28 -14.71 6.09 -4.42
C ALA A 28 -14.48 7.36 -5.29
N ASP A 29 -14.62 8.56 -4.70
CA ASP A 29 -14.44 9.86 -5.37
C ASP A 29 -13.62 10.86 -4.53
N GLY A 30 -12.70 11.60 -5.17
CA GLY A 30 -11.78 12.56 -4.54
C GLY A 30 -10.29 12.34 -4.84
N GLU A 31 -9.42 13.22 -4.31
CA GLU A 31 -7.94 13.11 -4.44
C GLU A 31 -7.36 11.85 -3.80
N GLY A 32 -8.07 11.27 -2.81
CA GLY A 32 -7.71 10.00 -2.17
C GLY A 32 -8.27 8.75 -2.85
N SER A 33 -8.93 8.90 -4.00
CA SER A 33 -9.56 7.80 -4.76
C SER A 33 -8.63 7.21 -5.78
N PHE A 34 -8.91 6.00 -6.25
CA PHE A 34 -8.09 5.32 -7.26
C PHE A 34 -7.76 6.19 -8.48
N THR A 35 -8.73 6.96 -9.00
CA THR A 35 -8.54 7.93 -10.08
C THR A 35 -7.68 9.14 -9.67
N GLY A 36 -7.90 9.70 -8.48
CA GLY A 36 -7.10 10.83 -7.99
C GLY A 36 -5.65 10.42 -7.71
N MET A 37 -5.47 9.21 -7.20
CA MET A 37 -4.17 8.61 -6.93
C MET A 37 -3.39 8.33 -8.22
N THR A 38 -4.04 8.14 -9.37
CA THR A 38 -3.33 7.89 -10.65
C THR A 38 -2.68 9.16 -11.21
N ASP A 39 -3.21 10.34 -10.90
CA ASP A 39 -2.64 11.63 -11.30
C ASP A 39 -1.54 12.12 -10.34
N ASP A 40 -1.56 11.65 -9.09
CA ASP A 40 -0.63 12.05 -8.03
C ASP A 40 0.44 11.00 -7.75
N PRO A 41 1.64 11.41 -7.31
CA PRO A 41 2.65 10.46 -6.90
C PRO A 41 2.26 9.79 -5.57
N VAL A 42 2.77 8.57 -5.33
CA VAL A 42 2.35 7.71 -4.22
C VAL A 42 2.43 8.38 -2.85
N GLY A 43 3.40 9.28 -2.63
CA GLY A 43 3.51 10.05 -1.39
C GLY A 43 2.35 11.02 -1.19
N THR A 44 1.96 11.75 -2.24
CA THR A 44 0.80 12.66 -2.23
C THR A 44 -0.51 11.88 -2.17
N ALA A 45 -0.64 10.83 -3.00
CA ALA A 45 -1.79 9.93 -3.02
C ALA A 45 -2.08 9.31 -1.64
N ALA A 46 -1.04 8.79 -0.96
CA ALA A 46 -1.17 8.25 0.39
C ALA A 46 -1.57 9.34 1.40
N SER A 47 -1.04 10.56 1.25
CA SER A 47 -1.36 11.70 2.13
C SER A 47 -2.81 12.15 2.02
N ASN A 48 -3.40 12.01 0.83
CA ASN A 48 -4.81 12.32 0.59
C ASN A 48 -5.75 11.21 1.06
N ASN A 49 -5.23 10.04 1.44
CA ASN A 49 -6.03 8.92 1.91
C ASN A 49 -6.07 8.83 3.44
N PRO A 50 -7.25 9.03 4.08
CA PRO A 50 -7.35 9.00 5.54
C PRO A 50 -7.08 7.61 6.13
N ALA A 51 -7.20 6.53 5.35
CA ALA A 51 -6.87 5.18 5.79
C ALA A 51 -5.35 4.95 5.89
N LEU A 52 -4.53 5.83 5.30
CA LEU A 52 -3.07 5.73 5.21
C LEU A 52 -2.34 6.88 5.94
N SER A 53 -3.06 7.79 6.58
CA SER A 53 -2.48 8.97 7.25
C SER A 53 -1.42 8.62 8.30
N THR A 54 -1.58 7.47 8.98
CA THR A 54 -0.62 6.95 9.96
C THR A 54 0.71 6.59 9.29
N LEU A 55 0.64 5.89 8.16
CA LEU A 55 1.81 5.54 7.36
C LEU A 55 2.49 6.78 6.80
N VAL A 56 1.74 7.74 6.26
CA VAL A 56 2.28 9.00 5.73
C VAL A 56 3.04 9.78 6.79
N SER A 57 2.52 9.81 8.03
CA SER A 57 3.20 10.46 9.15
C SER A 57 4.54 9.79 9.45
N ALA A 58 4.60 8.45 9.39
CA ALA A 58 5.83 7.68 9.53
C ALA A 58 6.82 7.97 8.38
N VAL A 59 6.37 7.87 7.12
CA VAL A 59 7.18 8.17 5.93
C VAL A 59 7.76 9.60 5.98
N SER A 60 6.94 10.55 6.39
CA SER A 60 7.33 11.95 6.56
C SER A 60 8.37 12.11 7.67
N ALA A 61 8.21 11.41 8.79
CA ALA A 61 9.19 11.41 9.88
C ALA A 61 10.53 10.78 9.48
N ALA A 62 10.52 9.75 8.63
CA ALA A 62 11.73 9.18 8.03
C ALA A 62 12.33 10.03 6.90
N GLY A 63 11.58 11.01 6.36
CA GLY A 63 12.03 11.81 5.21
C GLY A 63 12.08 11.01 3.90
N LEU A 64 11.26 9.95 3.78
CA LEU A 64 11.21 9.10 2.59
C LEU A 64 10.13 9.53 1.58
N VAL A 65 9.36 10.58 1.88
CA VAL A 65 8.31 11.09 0.99
C VAL A 65 8.90 11.49 -0.36
N ASP A 66 10.01 12.24 -0.35
CA ASP A 66 10.72 12.60 -1.57
C ASP A 66 11.20 11.36 -2.34
N SER A 67 11.78 10.38 -1.65
CA SER A 67 12.22 9.12 -2.27
C SER A 67 11.08 8.38 -2.96
N LEU A 68 9.93 8.26 -2.30
CA LEU A 68 8.72 7.63 -2.85
C LEU A 68 8.15 8.42 -4.04
N ASN A 69 8.24 9.74 -4.03
CA ASN A 69 7.81 10.57 -5.17
C ASN A 69 8.77 10.50 -6.36
N THR A 70 10.07 10.25 -6.11
CA THR A 70 11.07 10.08 -7.17
C THR A 70 11.21 8.66 -7.69
N ALA A 71 10.76 7.67 -6.92
CA ALA A 71 10.79 6.27 -7.33
C ALA A 71 9.71 6.02 -8.37
N GLU A 72 10.06 5.40 -9.50
CA GLU A 72 9.13 5.04 -10.57
C GLU A 72 9.07 3.51 -10.69
N ASP A 73 7.90 2.99 -11.08
CA ASP A 73 7.65 1.56 -11.22
C ASP A 73 7.96 0.76 -9.94
N ILE A 74 7.50 1.26 -8.80
CA ILE A 74 7.60 0.53 -7.52
C ILE A 74 6.23 0.02 -7.06
N THR A 75 6.25 -1.00 -6.22
CA THR A 75 5.06 -1.52 -5.56
C THR A 75 5.12 -1.22 -4.08
N VAL A 76 4.09 -0.56 -3.53
CA VAL A 76 4.01 -0.14 -2.13
C VAL A 76 2.94 -0.94 -1.41
N LEU A 77 3.35 -1.76 -0.46
CA LEU A 77 2.46 -2.43 0.49
C LEU A 77 2.12 -1.41 1.58
N ALA A 78 0.88 -0.91 1.60
CA ALA A 78 0.46 0.13 2.53
C ALA A 78 -0.47 -0.46 3.59
N PRO A 79 -0.02 -0.68 4.84
CA PRO A 79 -0.93 -1.07 5.92
C PRO A 79 -2.03 -0.03 6.13
N ALA A 80 -3.27 -0.49 6.18
CA ALA A 80 -4.41 0.35 6.53
C ALA A 80 -4.38 0.68 8.04
N ASN A 81 -5.06 1.75 8.46
CA ASN A 81 -5.27 2.05 9.88
C ASN A 81 -5.67 0.84 10.76
N PRO A 82 -6.59 -0.07 10.38
CA PRO A 82 -6.90 -1.26 11.18
C PRO A 82 -5.69 -2.19 11.38
N ALA A 83 -4.72 -2.20 10.46
CA ALA A 83 -3.47 -2.94 10.61
C ALA A 83 -2.62 -2.38 11.75
N PHE A 84 -2.51 -1.06 11.82
CA PHE A 84 -1.84 -0.38 12.92
C PHE A 84 -2.57 -0.56 14.25
N GLU A 85 -3.91 -0.68 14.23
CA GLU A 85 -4.71 -0.99 15.42
C GLU A 85 -4.56 -2.44 15.89
N ALA A 86 -4.33 -3.38 14.96
CA ALA A 86 -4.05 -4.79 15.28
C ALA A 86 -2.66 -4.96 15.93
N VAL A 87 -1.72 -4.06 15.64
CA VAL A 87 -0.38 -4.04 16.22
C VAL A 87 -0.40 -3.42 17.63
N PRO A 88 0.25 -4.05 18.63
CA PRO A 88 0.34 -3.47 19.96
C PRO A 88 1.04 -2.10 19.92
N ALA A 89 0.46 -1.12 20.63
CA ALA A 89 0.94 0.25 20.65
C ALA A 89 2.42 0.36 21.05
N ASP A 90 2.93 -0.52 21.92
CA ASP A 90 4.36 -0.58 22.27
C ASP A 90 5.27 -0.89 21.08
N ALA A 91 4.89 -1.83 20.21
CA ALA A 91 5.66 -2.16 19.01
C ALA A 91 5.62 -1.01 18.00
N LEU A 92 4.43 -0.45 17.79
CA LEU A 92 4.23 0.69 16.89
C LEU A 92 4.99 1.94 17.38
N ASN A 93 4.99 2.19 18.69
CA ASN A 93 5.74 3.29 19.29
C ASN A 93 7.26 3.04 19.21
N GLY A 94 7.70 1.79 19.39
CA GLY A 94 9.09 1.40 19.15
C GLY A 94 9.52 1.69 17.72
N LEU A 95 8.71 1.33 16.72
CA LEU A 95 8.97 1.63 15.31
C LEU A 95 8.98 3.15 15.03
N LEU A 96 8.04 3.91 15.59
CA LEU A 96 7.98 5.38 15.44
C LEU A 96 9.13 6.09 16.16
N ALA A 97 9.60 5.57 17.28
CA ALA A 97 10.70 6.14 18.04
C ALA A 97 12.07 5.86 17.38
N ASP A 98 12.17 4.79 16.60
CA ASP A 98 13.42 4.31 16.04
C ASP A 98 13.48 4.55 14.53
N GLN A 99 14.06 5.68 14.13
CA GLN A 99 14.09 6.14 12.73
C GLN A 99 14.81 5.14 11.80
N ALA A 100 15.78 4.38 12.31
CA ALA A 100 16.46 3.34 11.55
C ALA A 100 15.51 2.17 11.23
N GLN A 101 14.75 1.71 12.24
CA GLN A 101 13.71 0.70 12.04
C GLN A 101 12.62 1.21 11.10
N LEU A 102 12.19 2.47 11.27
CA LEU A 102 11.15 3.05 10.44
C LEU A 102 11.59 3.14 8.97
N THR A 103 12.84 3.53 8.72
CA THR A 103 13.43 3.49 7.37
C THR A 103 13.44 2.07 6.82
N ALA A 104 13.87 1.09 7.63
CA ALA A 104 13.90 -0.31 7.22
C ALA A 104 12.51 -0.84 6.86
N VAL A 105 11.52 -0.59 7.72
CA VAL A 105 10.11 -0.94 7.50
C VAL A 105 9.59 -0.31 6.22
N LEU A 106 9.88 0.97 5.96
CA LEU A 106 9.42 1.64 4.75
C LEU A 106 10.06 1.06 3.50
N THR A 107 11.36 0.80 3.50
CA THR A 107 12.03 0.13 2.38
C THR A 107 11.60 -1.33 2.22
N HIS A 108 11.11 -1.98 3.28
CA HIS A 108 10.57 -3.34 3.23
C HIS A 108 9.16 -3.37 2.63
N HIS A 109 8.35 -2.33 2.88
CA HIS A 109 7.05 -2.18 2.24
C HIS A 109 7.13 -1.74 0.77
N VAL A 110 8.31 -1.33 0.29
CA VAL A 110 8.54 -0.94 -1.10
C VAL A 110 9.27 -2.05 -1.83
N ILE A 111 8.63 -2.58 -2.86
CA ILE A 111 9.20 -3.57 -3.77
C ILE A 111 9.60 -2.84 -5.05
N GLU A 112 10.81 -3.10 -5.53
CA GLU A 112 11.25 -2.60 -6.84
C GLU A 112 10.53 -3.38 -7.95
N GLY A 113 9.89 -2.66 -8.86
CA GLY A 113 9.08 -3.25 -9.91
C GLY A 113 7.59 -3.04 -9.67
N ARG A 114 6.88 -2.73 -10.75
CA ARG A 114 5.42 -2.65 -10.78
C ARG A 114 4.86 -4.06 -10.91
N LEU A 115 4.53 -4.68 -9.78
CA LEU A 115 3.95 -6.01 -9.74
C LEU A 115 2.45 -5.88 -9.96
N ALA A 116 1.96 -6.53 -11.02
CA ALA A 116 0.54 -6.81 -11.18
C ALA A 116 0.08 -7.80 -10.10
N PRO A 117 -1.21 -7.89 -9.76
CA PRO A 117 -1.68 -8.89 -8.80
C PRO A 117 -1.27 -10.31 -9.18
N ASP A 118 -1.38 -10.68 -10.45
CA ASP A 118 -0.94 -11.99 -10.95
C ASP A 118 0.55 -12.27 -10.72
N GLU A 119 1.37 -11.22 -10.62
CA GLU A 119 2.82 -11.29 -10.37
C GLU A 119 3.17 -10.98 -8.91
N LEU A 120 2.23 -10.50 -8.10
CA LEU A 120 2.42 -10.21 -6.69
C LEU A 120 2.58 -11.51 -5.90
N ALA A 121 1.91 -12.59 -6.28
CA ALA A 121 2.11 -13.90 -5.68
C ALA A 121 3.50 -14.45 -6.02
N GLY A 122 4.35 -14.62 -5.01
CA GLY A 122 5.71 -15.10 -5.15
C GLY A 122 6.65 -14.48 -4.13
N THR A 123 7.94 -14.77 -4.29
CA THR A 123 9.00 -14.17 -3.49
C THR A 123 9.56 -12.96 -4.24
N HIS A 124 9.51 -11.79 -3.59
CA HIS A 124 9.93 -10.52 -4.16
C HIS A 124 11.02 -9.88 -3.32
N THR A 125 11.99 -9.26 -3.98
CA THR A 125 13.04 -8.50 -3.28
C THR A 125 12.58 -7.07 -3.05
N THR A 126 12.59 -6.66 -1.78
CA THR A 126 12.24 -5.31 -1.35
C THR A 126 13.43 -4.37 -1.46
N LEU A 127 13.20 -3.05 -1.39
CA LEU A 127 14.29 -2.06 -1.33
C LEU A 127 15.18 -2.20 -0.09
N ASN A 128 14.72 -2.90 0.96
CA ASN A 128 15.57 -3.18 2.12
C ASN A 128 16.64 -4.24 1.82
N GLY A 129 16.49 -4.99 0.72
CA GLY A 129 17.33 -6.14 0.39
C GLY A 129 16.80 -7.46 0.99
N ASP A 130 15.62 -7.43 1.60
CA ASP A 130 14.93 -8.63 2.09
C ASP A 130 14.01 -9.22 1.03
N GLU A 131 13.69 -10.51 1.19
CA GLU A 131 12.70 -11.22 0.40
C GLU A 131 11.36 -11.25 1.13
N VAL A 132 10.32 -10.64 0.54
CA VAL A 132 8.94 -10.78 0.99
C VAL A 132 8.27 -11.87 0.17
N THR A 133 7.73 -12.89 0.85
CA THR A 133 6.96 -13.94 0.18
C THR A 133 5.49 -13.66 0.36
N VAL A 134 4.84 -13.31 -0.74
CA VAL A 134 3.39 -13.12 -0.81
C VAL A 134 2.80 -14.40 -1.38
N GLU A 135 1.94 -15.06 -0.62
CA GLU A 135 1.22 -16.24 -1.03
C GLU A 135 -0.21 -15.85 -1.39
N GLY A 136 -0.69 -16.24 -2.56
CA GLY A 136 -2.01 -15.83 -3.01
C GLY A 136 -2.29 -16.22 -4.45
N SER A 137 -3.53 -16.02 -4.87
CA SER A 137 -3.91 -16.19 -6.28
C SER A 137 -5.20 -15.45 -6.58
N GLY A 138 -5.23 -14.74 -7.71
CA GLY A 138 -6.40 -13.99 -8.15
C GLY A 138 -6.58 -12.71 -7.35
N GLU A 139 -7.51 -12.71 -6.41
CA GLU A 139 -7.94 -11.52 -5.65
C GLU A 139 -7.60 -11.62 -4.15
N ASP A 140 -7.09 -12.78 -3.71
CA ASP A 140 -6.75 -13.06 -2.31
C ASP A 140 -5.23 -13.27 -2.20
N PHE A 141 -4.54 -12.28 -1.63
CA PHE A 141 -3.11 -12.34 -1.32
C PHE A 141 -2.90 -12.24 0.18
N SER A 142 -1.98 -13.04 0.71
CA SER A 142 -1.57 -13.07 2.10
C SER A 142 -0.05 -13.13 2.19
N VAL A 143 0.56 -12.38 3.10
CA VAL A 143 1.97 -12.53 3.46
C VAL A 143 2.07 -13.46 4.65
N ALA A 144 3.01 -14.41 4.61
CA ALA A 144 3.24 -15.36 5.69
C ALA A 144 3.45 -14.65 7.04
N ALA A 145 2.94 -15.26 8.12
CA ALA A 145 2.99 -14.68 9.45
C ALA A 145 4.40 -14.32 9.95
N GLU A 146 5.44 -15.01 9.46
CA GLU A 146 6.85 -14.67 9.78
C GLU A 146 7.29 -13.30 9.26
N GLY A 147 6.61 -12.74 8.26
CA GLY A 147 6.90 -11.41 7.70
C GLY A 147 6.08 -10.27 8.31
N THR A 148 5.23 -10.54 9.31
CA THR A 148 4.35 -9.52 9.92
C THR A 148 4.82 -9.13 11.31
N VAL A 149 4.45 -7.92 11.78
CA VAL A 149 4.75 -7.47 13.17
C VAL A 149 4.24 -8.48 14.20
N LEU A 150 3.13 -9.15 13.89
CA LEU A 150 2.51 -10.09 14.82
C LEU A 150 3.26 -11.42 14.89
N GLY A 151 4.06 -11.81 13.88
CA GLY A 151 4.80 -13.08 13.83
C GLY A 151 3.91 -14.34 13.89
N THR A 152 2.60 -14.15 13.98
CA THR A 152 1.57 -15.14 14.36
C THR A 152 0.29 -14.98 13.55
N SER A 153 0.19 -13.91 12.76
CA SER A 153 -0.93 -13.62 11.87
C SER A 153 -0.41 -13.24 10.50
N GLU A 154 -0.98 -13.83 9.46
CA GLU A 154 -0.70 -13.50 8.07
C GLU A 154 -1.25 -12.10 7.71
N ALA A 155 -0.58 -11.39 6.80
CA ALA A 155 -1.04 -10.08 6.31
C ALA A 155 -1.84 -10.26 5.05
N SER A 156 -3.16 -10.13 5.12
CA SER A 156 -4.01 -10.24 3.94
C SER A 156 -4.13 -8.89 3.22
N VAL A 157 -4.00 -8.93 1.90
CA VAL A 157 -4.29 -7.79 1.01
C VAL A 157 -5.80 -7.64 0.97
N ILE A 158 -6.29 -6.56 1.58
CA ILE A 158 -7.71 -6.23 1.61
C ILE A 158 -8.12 -5.35 0.44
N CYS A 159 -7.18 -4.62 -0.16
CA CYS A 159 -7.40 -3.90 -1.42
C CYS A 159 -6.10 -3.87 -2.23
N GLY A 160 -6.05 -4.57 -3.36
CA GLY A 160 -4.90 -4.59 -4.25
C GLY A 160 -5.12 -3.83 -5.54
N ASN A 161 -4.05 -3.66 -6.33
CA ASN A 161 -4.08 -3.05 -7.67
C ASN A 161 -4.50 -1.57 -7.68
N VAL A 162 -4.06 -0.80 -6.68
CA VAL A 162 -4.26 0.66 -6.67
C VAL A 162 -3.15 1.33 -7.46
N GLN A 163 -3.41 1.69 -8.71
CA GLN A 163 -2.41 2.34 -9.53
C GLN A 163 -2.29 3.83 -9.19
N THR A 164 -1.05 4.25 -8.97
CA THR A 164 -0.67 5.65 -8.78
C THR A 164 0.20 6.14 -9.93
N ALA A 165 0.52 7.44 -9.98
CA ALA A 165 1.31 8.01 -11.07
C ALA A 165 2.65 7.28 -11.28
N ASN A 166 3.29 6.86 -10.18
CA ASN A 166 4.65 6.29 -10.18
C ASN A 166 4.76 4.91 -9.51
N ALA A 167 3.70 4.42 -8.85
CA ALA A 167 3.73 3.18 -8.09
C ALA A 167 2.41 2.39 -8.17
N THR A 168 2.40 1.15 -7.69
CA THR A 168 1.17 0.41 -7.40
C THR A 168 1.04 0.19 -5.90
N VAL A 169 -0.06 0.62 -5.30
CA VAL A 169 -0.34 0.47 -3.87
C VAL A 169 -1.18 -0.78 -3.64
N TYR A 170 -0.82 -1.55 -2.61
CA TYR A 170 -1.57 -2.68 -2.11
C TYR A 170 -1.84 -2.48 -0.63
N ILE A 171 -3.10 -2.38 -0.28
CA ILE A 171 -3.55 -2.16 1.09
C ILE A 171 -3.69 -3.51 1.79
N ILE A 172 -2.98 -3.63 2.92
CA ILE A 172 -2.95 -4.83 3.74
C ILE A 172 -3.56 -4.58 5.13
N ASP A 173 -4.12 -5.64 5.74
CA ASP A 173 -4.69 -5.57 7.09
C ASP A 173 -3.67 -5.75 8.21
N GLN A 174 -2.40 -6.04 7.89
CA GLN A 174 -1.32 -6.15 8.87
C GLN A 174 -0.12 -5.32 8.46
N VAL A 175 0.68 -4.89 9.44
CA VAL A 175 1.94 -4.19 9.20
C VAL A 175 3.04 -5.25 8.99
N LEU A 176 3.83 -5.09 7.92
CA LEU A 176 4.99 -5.94 7.69
C LEU A 176 6.18 -5.43 8.51
N THR A 177 7.00 -6.35 9.04
CA THR A 177 8.28 -5.98 9.63
C THR A 177 9.39 -6.62 8.85
N PRO A 178 10.47 -5.87 8.55
CA PRO A 178 11.68 -6.51 8.08
C PRO A 178 12.15 -7.50 9.16
N PRO A 179 12.61 -8.70 8.77
CA PRO A 179 13.26 -9.59 9.72
C PRO A 179 14.44 -8.83 10.33
N ALA A 180 14.46 -8.69 11.66
CA ALA A 180 15.51 -7.95 12.35
C ALA A 180 16.89 -8.49 11.92
N ALA A 181 17.71 -7.62 11.30
CA ALA A 181 19.09 -7.91 10.94
C ALA A 181 19.97 -8.21 12.17
#